data_AF-C5K5V6-F1
#
_entry.id   AF-C5K5V6-F1
#
_cell.length_a   1.000
_cell.length_b   1.000
_cell.length_c   1.000
_cell.angle_alpha   90.00
_cell.angle_beta   90.00
_cell.angle_gamma   90.00
#
_symmetry.space_group_name_H-M   'P 1'
#
loop_
_entity.id
_entity.type
_entity.pdbx_description
1 polymer ?
#
loop_
_entity_poly.entity_id
_entity_poly.type
_entity_poly.pdbx_seq_one_letter_code
_entity_poly.pdbx_strand_id
1 'polypeptide(L)'
;MSPIFPAAKVGGALLKTFAKPVSSRIQSLARTDDFWRGKTVALGQALNIVSRRITRVADNSKTRRAIPPLKEEAALDWGATFIGESFVFGVTTLIIVSEYRRAAKKEREHDMFKRLQREDREAQRLRDIAHREQRLQRLESRIE
;
A
#
# COMPACT_ATOMS: atom_id res chain seq x y z
N MET A 1 -9.11 -16.00 3.85
CA MET A 1 -8.01 -15.03 3.86
C MET A 1 -7.20 -15.21 2.59
N SER A 2 -7.42 -14.36 1.59
CA SER A 2 -6.55 -14.33 0.40
C SER A 2 -5.16 -13.86 0.83
N PRO A 3 -4.09 -14.54 0.39
CA PRO A 3 -2.75 -14.25 0.87
C PRO A 3 -2.32 -12.87 0.35
N ILE A 4 -2.17 -11.91 1.26
CA ILE A 4 -1.42 -10.65 1.07
C ILE A 4 0.10 -10.92 0.89
N PHE A 5 0.49 -12.20 1.00
CA PHE A 5 1.86 -12.70 1.05
C PHE A 5 2.73 -12.58 -0.23
N PRO A 6 2.22 -12.45 -1.47
CA PRO A 6 3.10 -12.31 -2.64
C PRO A 6 3.73 -10.91 -2.77
N ALA A 7 2.93 -9.83 -2.74
CA ALA A 7 3.43 -8.47 -2.99
C ALA A 7 4.30 -7.92 -1.84
N ALA A 8 3.97 -8.25 -0.58
CA ALA A 8 4.79 -7.86 0.57
C ALA A 8 6.19 -8.52 0.55
N LYS A 9 6.31 -9.74 0.03
CA LYS A 9 7.61 -10.43 -0.14
C LYS A 9 8.41 -9.91 -1.32
N VAL A 10 7.74 -9.42 -2.37
CA VAL A 10 8.38 -8.84 -3.55
C VAL A 10 8.90 -7.42 -3.28
N GLY A 11 8.22 -6.62 -2.45
CA GLY A 11 8.60 -5.24 -2.15
C GLY A 11 10.00 -5.06 -1.56
N GLY A 12 10.41 -5.94 -0.63
CA GLY A 12 11.73 -5.85 0.02
C GLY A 12 12.91 -6.10 -0.92
N ALA A 13 12.74 -6.99 -1.92
CA ALA A 13 13.78 -7.31 -2.89
C ALA A 13 13.86 -6.29 -4.04
N LEU A 14 12.74 -5.72 -4.46
CA LEU A 14 12.71 -4.69 -5.52
C LEU A 14 13.36 -3.39 -5.07
N LEU A 15 13.21 -3.03 -3.78
CA LEU A 15 13.81 -1.83 -3.18
C LEU A 15 15.32 -1.75 -3.42
N LYS A 16 16.05 -2.82 -3.15
CA LYS A 16 17.51 -2.80 -3.26
C LYS A 16 18.01 -2.94 -4.70
N THR A 17 17.27 -3.66 -5.54
CA THR A 17 17.65 -3.93 -6.94
C THR A 17 17.39 -2.75 -7.85
N PHE A 18 16.30 -2.00 -7.63
CA PHE A 18 15.93 -0.87 -8.49
C PHE A 18 16.36 0.49 -7.95
N ALA A 19 16.61 0.65 -6.64
CA ALA A 19 17.04 1.95 -6.11
C ALA A 19 18.42 2.37 -6.66
N LYS A 20 19.39 1.45 -6.72
CA LYS A 20 20.74 1.72 -7.25
C LYS A 20 20.76 2.17 -8.72
N PRO A 21 20.14 1.47 -9.68
CA PRO A 21 20.16 1.92 -11.07
C PRO A 21 19.44 3.25 -11.25
N VAL A 22 18.35 3.50 -10.51
CA VAL A 22 17.62 4.77 -10.61
C VAL A 22 18.44 5.93 -10.03
N SER A 23 19.03 5.76 -8.84
CA SER A 23 19.89 6.79 -8.26
C SER A 23 21.11 7.08 -9.14
N SER A 24 21.73 6.04 -9.73
CA SER A 24 22.87 6.18 -10.64
C SER A 24 22.49 6.97 -11.91
N ARG A 25 21.29 6.76 -12.45
CA ARG A 25 20.79 7.54 -13.61
C ARG A 25 20.57 9.00 -13.25
N ILE A 26 20.01 9.27 -12.07
CA ILE A 26 19.78 10.63 -11.58
C ILE A 26 21.11 11.34 -11.31
N GLN A 27 22.10 10.65 -10.73
CA GLN A 27 23.46 11.18 -10.57
C GLN A 27 24.08 11.51 -11.93
N SER A 28 23.92 10.65 -12.93
CA SER A 28 24.39 10.93 -14.29
C SER A 28 23.74 12.20 -14.86
N LEU A 29 22.42 12.34 -14.75
CA LEU A 29 21.69 13.51 -15.23
C LEU A 29 22.09 14.79 -14.49
N ALA A 30 22.25 14.71 -13.17
CA ALA A 30 22.68 15.82 -12.32
C ALA A 30 24.15 16.21 -12.53
N ARG A 31 24.97 15.35 -13.16
CA ARG A 31 26.34 15.69 -13.57
C ARG A 31 26.39 16.33 -14.95
N THR A 32 25.42 16.04 -15.82
CA THR A 32 25.38 16.56 -17.20
C THR A 32 24.57 17.84 -17.35
N ASP A 33 23.57 18.06 -16.49
CA ASP A 33 22.63 19.18 -16.60
C ASP A 33 22.58 19.97 -15.29
N ASP A 34 22.93 21.25 -15.37
CA ASP A 34 22.98 22.18 -14.24
C ASP A 34 21.61 22.40 -13.57
N PHE A 35 20.51 22.30 -14.33
CA PHE A 35 19.16 22.38 -13.77
C PHE A 35 18.88 21.21 -12.85
N TRP A 36 19.20 19.99 -13.31
CA TRP A 36 19.03 18.77 -12.50
C TRP A 36 20.03 18.72 -11.35
N ARG A 37 21.25 19.25 -11.55
CA ARG A 37 22.25 19.42 -10.50
C ARG A 37 21.72 20.27 -9.36
N GLY A 38 21.24 21.47 -9.66
CA GLY A 38 20.74 22.42 -8.67
C GLY A 38 19.57 21.87 -7.86
N LYS A 39 18.59 21.24 -8.52
CA LYS A 39 17.44 20.63 -7.84
C LYS A 39 17.84 19.46 -6.93
N THR A 40 18.69 18.57 -7.43
CA THR A 40 19.15 17.40 -6.66
C THR A 40 19.96 17.82 -5.44
N VAL A 41 20.87 18.79 -5.61
CA VAL A 41 21.64 19.37 -4.50
C VAL A 41 20.73 20.06 -3.48
N ALA A 42 19.78 20.88 -3.94
CA ALA A 42 18.83 21.55 -3.04
C ALA A 42 18.01 20.54 -2.23
N LEU A 43 17.58 19.44 -2.86
CA LEU A 43 16.90 18.35 -2.18
C LEU A 43 17.81 17.68 -1.14
N GLY A 44 19.05 17.36 -1.50
CA GLY A 44 20.03 16.79 -0.56
C GLY A 44 20.30 17.68 0.66
N GLN A 45 20.39 19.01 0.45
CA GLN A 45 20.53 19.97 1.54
C GLN A 45 19.28 20.05 2.42
N ALA A 46 18.09 20.08 1.81
CA ALA A 46 16.83 20.08 2.54
C ALA A 46 16.69 18.81 3.39
N LEU A 47 17.00 17.66 2.83
CA LEU A 47 17.04 16.39 3.57
C LEU A 47 18.01 16.48 4.75
N ASN A 48 19.20 17.06 4.57
CA ASN A 48 20.20 17.12 5.65
C ASN A 48 19.69 17.98 6.81
N ILE A 49 18.98 19.06 6.49
CA ILE A 49 18.32 19.89 7.49
C ILE A 49 17.23 19.10 8.22
N VAL A 50 16.36 18.42 7.48
CA VAL A 50 15.26 17.62 8.05
C VAL A 50 15.80 16.51 8.94
N SER A 51 16.72 15.68 8.46
CA SER A 51 17.27 14.57 9.22
C SER A 51 17.95 15.04 10.50
N ARG A 52 18.76 16.10 10.45
CA ARG A 52 19.40 16.62 11.67
C ARG A 52 18.42 17.28 12.63
N ARG A 53 17.32 17.86 12.15
CA ARG A 53 16.23 18.34 13.02
C ARG A 53 15.55 17.18 13.72
N ILE A 54 15.22 16.11 13.00
CA ILE A 54 14.63 14.89 13.57
C ILE A 54 15.55 14.31 14.63
N THR A 55 16.85 14.16 14.34
CA THR A 55 17.84 13.68 15.31
C THR A 55 17.92 14.56 16.55
N ARG A 56 17.95 15.89 16.40
CA ARG A 56 17.97 16.80 17.57
C ARG A 56 16.72 16.66 18.45
N VAL A 57 15.55 16.50 17.84
CA VAL A 57 14.30 16.29 18.58
C VAL A 57 14.32 14.94 19.29
N ALA A 58 14.77 13.88 18.61
CA ALA A 58 14.89 12.55 19.19
C ALA A 58 15.86 12.50 20.37
N ASP A 59 17.01 13.19 20.25
CA ASP A 59 18.05 13.24 21.28
C ASP A 59 17.76 14.27 22.39
N ASN A 60 16.61 14.94 22.34
CA ASN A 60 16.23 16.04 23.22
C ASN A 60 17.33 17.13 23.35
N SER A 61 18.10 17.30 22.27
CA SER A 61 19.28 18.15 22.22
C SER A 61 18.86 19.61 22.07
N LYS A 62 19.22 20.44 23.05
CA LYS A 62 18.98 21.90 23.04
C LYS A 62 19.95 22.68 22.14
N THR A 63 20.74 22.00 21.31
CA THR A 63 21.74 22.65 20.46
C THR A 63 21.08 23.54 19.40
N ARG A 64 21.15 24.86 19.62
CA ARG A 64 20.67 25.91 18.70
C ARG A 64 21.57 26.21 17.51
N ARG A 65 22.70 25.50 17.37
CA ARG A 65 23.67 25.77 16.29
C ARG A 65 23.05 25.55 14.91
N ALA A 66 23.36 26.44 13.96
CA ALA A 66 22.98 26.26 12.56
C ALA A 66 23.48 24.89 12.03
N ILE A 67 22.65 24.23 11.23
CA ILE A 67 23.03 22.97 10.59
C ILE A 67 24.02 23.30 9.46
N PRO A 68 25.25 22.74 9.48
CA PRO A 68 26.20 23.00 8.41
C PRO A 68 25.69 22.40 7.09
N PRO A 69 25.81 23.12 5.97
CA PRO A 69 25.49 22.57 4.66
C PRO A 69 26.46 21.44 4.32
N LEU A 70 25.97 20.46 3.55
CA LEU A 70 26.82 19.41 2.99
C LEU A 70 27.71 19.97 1.88
N LYS A 71 28.83 19.29 1.62
CA LYS A 71 29.58 19.48 0.37
C LYS A 71 28.65 19.17 -0.80
N GLU A 72 28.82 19.88 -1.90
CA GLU A 72 27.90 19.81 -3.04
C GLU A 72 27.75 18.40 -3.61
N GLU A 73 28.86 17.69 -3.84
CA GLU A 73 28.84 16.29 -4.29
C GLU A 73 28.10 15.37 -3.31
N ALA A 74 28.30 15.56 -2.00
CA ALA A 74 27.60 14.77 -0.99
C ALA A 74 26.09 15.06 -0.97
N ALA A 75 25.69 16.32 -1.17
CA ALA A 75 24.28 16.68 -1.29
C ALA A 75 23.65 16.11 -2.56
N LEU A 76 24.39 16.11 -3.67
CA LEU A 76 23.95 15.52 -4.94
C LEU A 76 23.71 14.02 -4.79
N ASP A 77 24.66 13.28 -4.20
CA ASP A 77 24.54 11.84 -4.00
C ASP A 77 23.36 11.50 -3.09
N TRP A 78 23.18 12.26 -2.01
CA TRP A 78 22.09 12.03 -1.07
C TRP A 78 20.73 12.35 -1.66
N GLY A 79 20.61 13.45 -2.40
CA GLY A 79 19.40 13.81 -3.13
C GLY A 79 19.04 12.77 -4.20
N ALA A 80 20.01 12.33 -5.00
CA ALA A 80 19.79 11.33 -6.04
C ALA A 80 19.38 9.97 -5.47
N THR A 81 20.00 9.57 -4.36
CA THR A 81 19.63 8.35 -3.63
C THR A 81 18.19 8.42 -3.14
N PHE A 82 17.80 9.52 -2.50
CA PHE A 82 16.44 9.70 -2.00
C PHE A 82 15.39 9.68 -3.11
N ILE A 83 15.65 10.29 -4.27
CA ILE A 83 14.72 10.23 -5.41
C ILE A 83 14.59 8.80 -5.91
N GLY A 84 15.70 8.07 -6.05
CA GLY A 84 15.69 6.67 -6.48
C GLY A 84 14.92 5.76 -5.54
N GLU A 85 15.13 5.91 -4.23
CA GLU A 85 14.38 5.17 -3.22
C GLU A 85 12.90 5.54 -3.25
N SER A 86 12.57 6.85 -3.29
CA SER A 86 11.20 7.34 -3.33
C SER A 86 10.42 6.82 -4.54
N PHE A 87 11.06 6.73 -5.70
CA PHE A 87 10.46 6.15 -6.90
C PHE A 87 10.07 4.69 -6.70
N VAL A 88 11.00 3.87 -6.20
CA VAL A 88 10.75 2.43 -5.98
C VAL A 88 9.71 2.20 -4.89
N PHE A 89 9.78 2.97 -3.80
CA PHE A 89 8.75 2.98 -2.77
C PHE A 89 7.39 3.36 -3.34
N GLY A 90 7.31 4.41 -4.17
CA GLY A 90 6.07 4.87 -4.80
C GLY A 90 5.42 3.80 -5.67
N VAL A 91 6.19 3.14 -6.55
CA VAL A 91 5.70 2.04 -7.40
C VAL A 91 5.22 0.87 -6.54
N THR A 92 5.99 0.49 -5.53
CA THR A 92 5.64 -0.61 -4.62
C THR A 92 4.35 -0.32 -3.86
N THR A 93 4.22 0.87 -3.27
CA THR A 93 3.02 1.31 -2.57
C THR A 93 1.82 1.34 -3.51
N LEU A 94 1.97 1.81 -4.75
CA LEU A 94 0.90 1.84 -5.73
C LEU A 94 0.39 0.42 -6.05
N ILE A 95 1.30 -0.54 -6.24
CA ILE A 95 0.95 -1.95 -6.48
C ILE A 95 0.16 -2.49 -5.28
N ILE A 96 0.69 -2.34 -4.07
CA ILE A 96 0.04 -2.83 -2.84
C ILE A 96 -1.37 -2.24 -2.67
N VAL A 97 -1.51 -0.92 -2.83
CA VAL A 97 -2.81 -0.24 -2.75
C VAL A 97 -3.77 -0.75 -3.82
N SER A 98 -3.28 -0.99 -5.04
CA SER A 98 -4.10 -1.53 -6.13
C SER A 98 -4.61 -2.95 -5.84
N GLU A 99 -3.76 -3.81 -5.27
CA GLU A 99 -4.15 -5.16 -4.86
C GLU A 99 -5.14 -5.14 -3.70
N TYR A 100 -4.89 -4.29 -2.71
CA TYR A 100 -5.80 -4.11 -1.58
C TYR A 100 -7.20 -3.68 -2.05
N ARG A 101 -7.28 -2.70 -2.97
CA ARG A 101 -8.57 -2.27 -3.55
C ARG A 101 -9.26 -3.40 -4.31
N ARG A 102 -8.51 -4.22 -5.07
CA ARG A 102 -9.05 -5.38 -5.79
C ARG A 102 -9.56 -6.46 -4.82
N ALA A 103 -8.81 -6.74 -3.76
CA ALA A 103 -9.20 -7.71 -2.73
C ALA A 103 -10.47 -7.28 -1.99
N ALA A 104 -10.55 -6.01 -1.58
CA ALA A 104 -11.72 -5.44 -0.91
C ALA A 104 -12.99 -5.52 -1.80
N LYS A 105 -12.85 -5.32 -3.11
CA LYS A 105 -13.98 -5.48 -4.05
C LYS A 105 -14.48 -6.93 -4.10
N LYS A 106 -13.56 -7.89 -4.23
CA LYS A 106 -13.91 -9.32 -4.26
C LYS A 106 -14.56 -9.80 -2.97
N GLU A 107 -14.10 -9.30 -1.83
CA GLU A 107 -14.70 -9.62 -0.53
C GLU A 107 -16.15 -9.14 -0.45
N ARG A 108 -16.43 -7.90 -0.90
CA ARG A 108 -17.81 -7.38 -0.97
C ARG A 108 -18.70 -8.20 -1.90
N GLU A 109 -18.23 -8.56 -3.08
CA GLU A 109 -18.98 -9.40 -4.03
C GLU A 109 -19.29 -10.78 -3.45
N HIS A 110 -18.31 -11.39 -2.78
CA HIS A 110 -18.47 -12.68 -2.13
C HIS A 110 -19.43 -12.63 -0.92
N ASP A 111 -19.39 -11.57 -0.14
CA ASP A 111 -20.32 -11.36 0.97
C ASP A 111 -21.75 -11.14 0.47
N MET A 112 -21.94 -10.39 -0.62
CA MET A 112 -23.24 -10.24 -1.27
C MET A 112 -23.77 -11.58 -1.79
N PHE A 113 -22.92 -12.36 -2.46
CA PHE A 113 -23.30 -13.70 -2.94
C PHE A 113 -23.70 -14.64 -1.78
N LYS A 114 -22.97 -14.60 -0.66
CA LYS A 114 -23.33 -15.36 0.55
C LYS A 114 -24.65 -14.91 1.16
N ARG A 115 -24.98 -13.63 1.13
CA ARG A 115 -26.28 -13.11 1.61
C ARG A 115 -27.43 -13.63 0.74
N LEU A 116 -27.30 -13.53 -0.58
CA LEU A 116 -28.29 -14.05 -1.53
C LEU A 116 -28.52 -15.56 -1.33
N GLN A 117 -27.45 -16.34 -1.16
CA GLN A 117 -27.60 -17.78 -0.88
C GLN A 117 -28.31 -18.08 0.45
N ARG A 118 -28.16 -17.22 1.47
CA ARG A 118 -28.88 -17.40 2.74
C ARG A 118 -30.37 -17.11 2.55
N GLU A 119 -30.70 -16.03 1.87
CA GLU A 119 -32.09 -15.66 1.55
C GLU A 119 -32.79 -16.75 0.72
N ASP A 120 -32.13 -17.30 -0.30
CA ASP A 120 -32.67 -18.41 -1.10
C ASP A 120 -32.94 -19.66 -0.26
N ARG A 121 -32.03 -20.01 0.65
CA ARG A 121 -32.21 -21.15 1.57
C ARG A 121 -33.36 -20.93 2.54
N GLU A 122 -33.51 -19.71 3.05
CA GLU A 122 -34.63 -19.35 3.92
C GLU A 122 -35.97 -19.43 3.17
N ALA A 123 -36.03 -18.91 1.95
CA ALA A 123 -37.21 -19.02 1.09
C ALA A 123 -37.57 -20.47 0.78
N GLN A 124 -36.58 -21.34 0.51
CA GLN A 124 -36.81 -22.78 0.31
C GLN A 124 -37.37 -23.44 1.57
N ARG A 125 -36.81 -23.15 2.74
CA ARG A 125 -37.31 -23.68 4.03
C ARG A 125 -38.76 -23.28 4.29
N LEU A 126 -39.13 -22.02 4.03
CA LEU A 126 -40.49 -21.55 4.20
C LEU A 126 -41.46 -22.28 3.26
N ARG A 127 -41.07 -22.51 2.01
CA ARG A 127 -41.87 -23.30 1.06
C ARG A 127 -42.05 -24.75 1.52
N ASP A 128 -41.00 -25.37 2.04
CA ASP A 128 -41.05 -26.73 2.58
C ASP A 128 -41.99 -26.83 3.78
N ILE A 129 -41.96 -25.84 4.68
CA ILE A 129 -42.88 -25.77 5.84
C ILE A 129 -44.32 -25.65 5.35
N ALA A 130 -44.61 -24.70 4.44
CA ALA A 130 -45.95 -24.53 3.89
C ALA A 130 -46.47 -25.80 3.20
N HIS A 131 -45.61 -26.51 2.47
CA HIS A 131 -45.97 -27.78 1.84
C HIS A 131 -46.23 -28.90 2.86
N ARG A 132 -45.48 -28.93 3.97
CA ARG A 132 -45.75 -29.87 5.08
C ARG A 132 -47.08 -29.57 5.75
N GLU A 133 -47.40 -28.31 6.00
CA GLU A 133 -48.69 -27.89 6.56
C GLU A 133 -49.87 -28.35 5.68
N GLN A 134 -49.78 -28.14 4.36
CA GLN A 134 -50.79 -28.63 3.43
C GLN A 134 -50.95 -30.16 3.46
N ARG A 135 -49.84 -30.90 3.62
CA ARG A 135 -49.91 -32.37 3.75
C ARG A 135 -50.59 -32.81 5.04
N LEU A 136 -50.33 -32.14 6.15
CA LEU A 136 -50.98 -32.43 7.43
C LEU A 136 -52.48 -32.20 7.35
N GLN A 137 -52.92 -31.07 6.81
CA GLN A 137 -54.34 -30.77 6.61
C GLN A 137 -55.05 -31.83 5.74
N ARG A 138 -54.40 -32.30 4.67
CA ARG A 138 -54.96 -33.37 3.82
C ARG A 138 -55.04 -34.73 4.51
N LEU A 139 -54.19 -35.00 5.49
CA LEU A 139 -54.22 -36.25 6.25
C LEU A 139 -55.31 -36.17 7.33
N GLU A 140 -55.44 -35.04 8.00
CA GLU A 140 -56.52 -34.78 8.96
C GLU A 140 -57.89 -34.92 8.29
N SER A 141 -58.08 -34.33 7.11
CA SER A 141 -59.33 -34.43 6.34
C SER A 141 -59.66 -35.83 5.80
N ARG A 142 -58.78 -36.82 5.97
CA ARG A 142 -59.01 -38.22 5.58
C ARG A 142 -59.30 -39.12 6.77
N ILE A 143 -59.06 -38.64 7.98
CA ILE A 143 -59.27 -39.37 9.24
C ILE A 143 -60.64 -39.02 9.82
N GLU A 144 -61.16 -37.81 9.56
CA GLU A 144 -62.57 -37.44 9.72
C GLU A 144 -63.46 -38.01 8.61
#